data_AF-A0AAW4PUM6-F1
#
_entry.id   AF-A0AAW4PUM6-F1
#
_cell.length_a   1.000
_cell.length_b   1.000
_cell.length_c   1.000
_cell.angle_alpha   90.00
_cell.angle_beta   90.00
_cell.angle_gamma   90.00
#
_symmetry.space_group_name_H-M   'P 1'
#
loop_
_entity.id
_entity.type
_entity.pdbx_description
1 polymer ?
#
loop_
_entity_poly.entity_id
_entity_poly.type
_entity_poly.pdbx_seq_one_letter_code
_entity_poly.pdbx_strand_id
1 'polypeptide(L)'
;MSSKNVSSEVVSVDEQAFEKHDEAEVDEDGFEVVDETPEFRATVDMEVQAKVDSNHPDARVEEGPDHMFGKTLEQEERIEAREAELEHISAQAELSQQEGRAKRTREVVVEQCGRDEPEPVECTDPREKLTQEELAAVNKQAMRISDEVKGGWSRAVVAKQLAEKVQRGRDVTKAVLETLEELKAVPGAIVPVADVPDVPVGEVTVEGTIETLWEPSSSSIQQVGLIADDSGKIKFTCWEKSQQTVVQEGETVRFRAAAKNWYEGRCSIALTGWSRIEFPERGRWWEE
;
A
#
# COMPACT_ATOMS: atom_id res chain seq x y z
N MET A 1 82.12 -8.20 -15.53
CA MET A 1 82.68 -8.68 -16.81
C MET A 1 82.82 -10.19 -16.74
N SER A 2 82.29 -10.90 -17.75
CA SER A 2 82.57 -12.29 -18.12
C SER A 2 82.13 -13.37 -17.11
N SER A 3 81.04 -14.08 -17.36
CA SER A 3 80.85 -15.19 -18.31
C SER A 3 80.96 -16.53 -17.58
N LYS A 4 80.00 -17.42 -17.84
CA LYS A 4 80.03 -18.79 -17.35
C LYS A 4 79.53 -19.68 -18.47
N ASN A 5 80.47 -20.44 -19.04
CA ASN A 5 80.17 -21.47 -20.03
C ASN A 5 79.85 -22.78 -19.32
N VAL A 6 78.72 -23.32 -19.76
CA VAL A 6 78.27 -24.71 -19.90
C VAL A 6 79.26 -25.82 -19.50
N SER A 7 78.76 -26.74 -18.67
CA SER A 7 79.04 -28.17 -18.78
C SER A 7 77.76 -28.96 -18.51
N SER A 8 77.52 -29.95 -19.35
CA SER A 8 76.46 -30.97 -19.30
C SER A 8 76.62 -31.91 -18.10
N GLU A 9 75.51 -32.23 -17.42
CA GLU A 9 75.44 -33.37 -16.49
C GLU A 9 74.50 -34.45 -17.06
N VAL A 10 75.02 -35.68 -17.02
CA VAL A 10 74.36 -36.95 -17.33
C VAL A 10 74.31 -37.74 -16.03
N VAL A 11 73.47 -38.79 -15.98
CA VAL A 11 73.44 -39.92 -15.01
C VAL A 11 72.40 -39.70 -13.88
N SER A 12 71.52 -40.62 -13.47
CA SER A 12 71.21 -42.02 -13.81
C SER A 12 69.77 -42.37 -13.39
N VAL A 13 69.22 -43.39 -14.04
CA VAL A 13 68.06 -44.18 -13.62
C VAL A 13 68.48 -45.13 -12.49
N ASP A 14 67.77 -45.12 -11.36
CA ASP A 14 67.04 -46.28 -10.79
C ASP A 14 66.62 -46.05 -9.32
N GLU A 15 65.69 -46.91 -8.90
CA GLU A 15 65.17 -47.13 -7.55
C GLU A 15 64.01 -46.22 -7.11
N GLN A 16 62.78 -46.72 -7.33
CA GLN A 16 61.96 -47.04 -6.17
C GLN A 16 61.05 -48.23 -6.42
N ALA A 17 61.22 -49.21 -5.54
CA ALA A 17 60.71 -50.55 -5.55
C ALA A 17 59.22 -50.64 -5.16
N PHE A 18 58.63 -51.74 -5.63
CA PHE A 18 57.28 -52.25 -5.38
C PHE A 18 57.01 -52.72 -3.94
N GLU A 19 55.75 -53.13 -3.73
CA GLU A 19 55.17 -54.05 -2.73
C GLU A 19 54.52 -53.40 -1.49
N LYS A 20 53.29 -53.74 -1.06
CA LYS A 20 52.51 -55.01 -1.08
C LYS A 20 51.00 -54.73 -1.16
N HIS A 21 50.25 -55.39 -2.05
CA HIS A 21 49.40 -56.57 -1.83
C HIS A 21 48.38 -56.43 -0.68
N ASP A 22 47.14 -56.13 -1.06
CA ASP A 22 45.96 -56.30 -0.20
C ASP A 22 45.62 -57.80 -0.09
N GLU A 23 45.35 -58.26 1.13
CA GLU A 23 44.95 -59.64 1.44
C GLU A 23 43.55 -59.93 0.88
N ALA A 24 43.42 -61.00 0.10
CA ALA A 24 42.14 -61.41 -0.47
C ALA A 24 41.28 -62.16 0.56
N GLU A 25 40.00 -61.80 0.67
CA GLU A 25 39.03 -62.49 1.51
C GLU A 25 38.65 -63.86 0.90
N VAL A 26 38.59 -64.86 1.76
CA VAL A 26 38.36 -66.28 1.41
C VAL A 26 37.07 -66.75 2.09
N ASP A 27 36.21 -67.47 1.37
CA ASP A 27 34.95 -67.99 1.92
C ASP A 27 35.12 -69.26 2.79
N GLU A 28 34.06 -69.70 3.48
CA GLU A 28 34.13 -70.81 4.47
C GLU A 28 34.50 -72.19 3.88
N ASP A 29 34.58 -72.33 2.54
CA ASP A 29 35.07 -73.53 1.85
C ASP A 29 36.43 -73.31 1.15
N GLY A 30 37.06 -72.14 1.32
CA GLY A 30 38.47 -71.90 1.01
C GLY A 30 38.79 -71.48 -0.43
N PHE A 31 37.90 -70.76 -1.13
CA PHE A 31 38.21 -70.13 -2.43
C PHE A 31 38.23 -68.60 -2.36
N GLU A 32 39.13 -67.99 -3.16
CA GLU A 32 39.42 -66.55 -3.22
C GLU A 32 38.33 -65.78 -4.01
N VAL A 33 37.73 -64.75 -3.42
CA VAL A 33 36.69 -63.94 -4.05
C VAL A 33 37.34 -62.89 -4.97
N VAL A 34 37.16 -63.04 -6.30
CA VAL A 34 37.64 -62.06 -7.30
C VAL A 34 36.53 -61.04 -7.56
N ASP A 35 36.71 -59.79 -7.14
CA ASP A 35 35.84 -58.67 -7.50
C ASP A 35 36.05 -58.29 -8.99
N GLU A 36 35.06 -58.57 -9.85
CA GLU A 36 35.10 -58.31 -11.30
C GLU A 36 34.85 -56.83 -11.68
N THR A 37 35.42 -55.85 -10.97
CA THR A 37 35.31 -54.42 -11.33
C THR A 37 36.61 -53.88 -11.94
N PRO A 38 36.71 -53.68 -13.26
CA PRO A 38 37.92 -53.14 -13.88
C PRO A 38 38.06 -51.61 -13.61
N GLU A 39 39.23 -51.19 -13.13
CA GLU A 39 39.58 -49.77 -12.97
C GLU A 39 39.87 -49.12 -14.34
N PHE A 40 39.01 -48.22 -14.79
CA PHE A 40 39.22 -47.49 -16.04
C PHE A 40 40.28 -46.40 -15.87
N ARG A 41 41.41 -46.52 -16.57
CA ARG A 41 42.42 -45.47 -16.72
C ARG A 41 42.11 -44.68 -18.00
N ALA A 42 42.31 -43.36 -17.96
CA ALA A 42 42.15 -42.54 -19.16
C ALA A 42 43.07 -43.07 -20.27
N THR A 43 42.56 -43.13 -21.49
CA THR A 43 43.38 -43.54 -22.62
C THR A 43 44.41 -42.46 -22.91
N VAL A 44 45.55 -42.83 -23.47
CA VAL A 44 46.61 -41.88 -23.88
C VAL A 44 46.03 -40.80 -24.79
N ASP A 45 45.06 -41.15 -25.66
CA ASP A 45 44.37 -40.18 -26.51
C ASP A 45 43.56 -39.15 -25.73
N MET A 46 42.93 -39.55 -24.61
CA MET A 46 42.25 -38.60 -23.71
C MET A 46 43.22 -37.67 -23.01
N GLU A 47 44.40 -38.16 -22.57
CA GLU A 47 45.44 -37.30 -22.00
C GLU A 47 46.02 -36.33 -23.04
N VAL A 48 46.23 -36.81 -24.28
CA VAL A 48 46.72 -35.97 -25.38
C VAL A 48 45.68 -34.91 -25.72
N GLN A 49 44.40 -35.27 -25.82
CA GLN A 49 43.33 -34.32 -26.10
C GLN A 49 43.18 -33.29 -24.97
N ALA A 50 43.22 -33.72 -23.71
CA ALA A 50 43.20 -32.81 -22.56
C ALA A 50 44.36 -31.80 -22.62
N LYS A 51 45.56 -32.25 -23.02
CA LYS A 51 46.74 -31.38 -23.15
C LYS A 51 46.66 -30.41 -24.33
N VAL A 52 46.04 -30.82 -25.44
CA VAL A 52 45.77 -29.95 -26.59
C VAL A 52 44.71 -28.90 -26.21
N ASP A 53 43.65 -29.32 -25.53
CA ASP A 53 42.56 -28.45 -25.10
C ASP A 53 43.06 -27.41 -24.09
N SER A 54 43.91 -27.77 -23.11
CA SER A 54 44.51 -26.81 -22.17
C SER A 54 45.40 -25.75 -22.84
N ASN A 55 45.95 -26.01 -24.03
CA ASN A 55 46.79 -25.06 -24.76
C ASN A 55 46.04 -24.34 -25.89
N HIS A 56 44.72 -24.57 -26.03
CA HIS A 56 43.93 -23.93 -27.08
C HIS A 56 43.71 -22.44 -26.73
N PRO A 57 43.87 -21.49 -27.67
CA PRO A 57 43.76 -20.06 -27.40
C PRO A 57 42.36 -19.62 -26.91
N ASP A 58 41.34 -20.44 -27.18
CA ASP A 58 39.96 -20.23 -26.70
C ASP A 58 39.60 -21.09 -25.47
N ALA A 59 40.54 -21.88 -24.93
CA ALA A 59 40.30 -22.61 -23.70
C ALA A 59 40.34 -21.67 -22.50
N ARG A 60 39.31 -21.78 -21.66
CA ARG A 60 38.95 -20.78 -20.66
C ARG A 60 40.05 -20.61 -19.60
N VAL A 61 40.41 -19.34 -19.43
CA VAL A 61 41.23 -18.74 -18.37
C VAL A 61 40.85 -19.29 -17.00
N GLU A 62 41.77 -20.02 -16.36
CA GLU A 62 41.75 -20.22 -14.90
C GLU A 62 42.40 -19.00 -14.24
N GLU A 63 41.71 -18.43 -13.24
CA GLU A 63 42.19 -17.31 -12.45
C GLU A 63 43.25 -17.78 -11.45
N GLY A 64 44.52 -17.74 -11.88
CA GLY A 64 45.68 -17.90 -11.00
C GLY A 64 46.13 -16.53 -10.42
N PRO A 65 46.75 -16.50 -9.22
CA PRO A 65 46.93 -15.26 -8.46
C PRO A 65 47.89 -14.22 -9.06
N ASP A 66 48.80 -14.60 -9.97
CA ASP A 66 49.90 -13.72 -10.39
C ASP A 66 50.21 -13.74 -11.91
N HIS A 67 49.40 -14.44 -12.73
CA HIS A 67 49.56 -14.35 -14.18
C HIS A 67 48.29 -14.80 -14.91
N MET A 68 47.64 -13.86 -15.60
CA MET A 68 46.46 -14.16 -16.41
C MET A 68 46.89 -14.82 -17.72
N PHE A 69 47.21 -16.13 -17.66
CA PHE A 69 47.61 -16.90 -18.83
C PHE A 69 46.56 -16.77 -19.95
N GLY A 70 47.01 -16.35 -21.14
CA GLY A 70 46.17 -16.26 -22.34
C GLY A 70 45.50 -14.91 -22.61
N LYS A 71 45.71 -13.88 -21.77
CA LYS A 71 45.22 -12.53 -22.07
C LYS A 71 46.27 -11.67 -22.75
N THR A 72 45.84 -10.77 -23.64
CA THR A 72 46.73 -9.73 -24.16
C THR A 72 46.94 -8.65 -23.10
N LEU A 73 48.07 -7.95 -23.16
CA LEU A 73 48.41 -6.86 -22.22
C LEU A 73 47.33 -5.75 -22.21
N GLU A 74 46.69 -5.48 -23.36
CA GLU A 74 45.56 -4.54 -23.46
C GLU A 74 44.32 -5.01 -22.67
N GLN A 75 44.09 -6.32 -22.56
CA GLN A 75 42.97 -6.87 -21.80
C GLN A 75 43.24 -6.81 -20.31
N GLU A 76 44.50 -7.02 -19.90
CA GLU A 76 44.95 -6.89 -18.51
C GLU A 76 44.77 -5.45 -18.01
N GLU A 77 45.30 -4.47 -18.75
CA GLU A 77 45.14 -3.04 -18.40
C GLU A 77 43.67 -2.60 -18.35
N ARG A 78 42.82 -3.17 -19.22
CA ARG A 78 41.37 -2.87 -19.22
C ARG A 78 40.64 -3.44 -18.00
N ILE A 79 41.08 -4.58 -17.49
CA ILE A 79 40.51 -5.20 -16.29
C ILE A 79 40.96 -4.40 -15.07
N GLU A 80 42.26 -4.11 -14.97
CA GLU A 80 42.83 -3.33 -13.88
C GLU A 80 42.17 -1.94 -13.78
N ALA A 81 41.99 -1.26 -14.92
CA ALA A 81 41.31 0.04 -14.94
C ALA A 81 39.85 -0.03 -14.48
N ARG A 82 39.13 -1.11 -14.81
CA ARG A 82 37.75 -1.32 -14.37
C ARG A 82 37.68 -1.60 -12.87
N GLU A 83 38.59 -2.41 -12.35
CA GLU A 83 38.66 -2.74 -10.92
C GLU A 83 38.98 -1.50 -10.10
N ALA A 84 39.95 -0.68 -10.53
CA ALA A 84 40.24 0.60 -9.89
C ALA A 84 39.04 1.57 -9.89
N GLU A 85 38.23 1.58 -10.96
CA GLU A 85 37.00 2.39 -11.01
C GLU A 85 35.93 1.83 -10.05
N LEU A 86 35.76 0.50 -9.99
CA LEU A 86 34.85 -0.16 -9.06
C LEU A 86 35.25 0.10 -7.60
N GLU A 87 36.53 0.09 -7.27
CA GLU A 87 37.06 0.44 -5.95
C GLU A 87 36.81 1.91 -5.61
N HIS A 88 36.98 2.81 -6.57
CA HIS A 88 36.66 4.22 -6.35
C HIS A 88 35.16 4.43 -6.07
N ILE A 89 34.28 3.76 -6.85
CA ILE A 89 32.83 3.82 -6.66
C ILE A 89 32.42 3.21 -5.31
N SER A 90 33.02 2.09 -4.90
CA SER A 90 32.70 1.43 -3.62
C SER A 90 33.12 2.30 -2.44
N ALA A 91 34.33 2.88 -2.45
CA ALA A 91 34.80 3.80 -1.41
C ALA A 91 33.92 5.06 -1.31
N GLN A 92 33.48 5.60 -2.45
CA GLN A 92 32.55 6.74 -2.46
C GLN A 92 31.16 6.36 -1.94
N ALA A 93 30.69 5.14 -2.22
CA ALA A 93 29.42 4.63 -1.72
C ALA A 93 29.43 4.44 -0.19
N GLU A 94 30.54 3.95 0.38
CA GLU A 94 30.73 3.85 1.84
C GLU A 94 30.61 5.20 2.55
N LEU A 95 31.20 6.25 1.99
CA LEU A 95 31.09 7.61 2.55
C LEU A 95 29.69 8.23 2.40
N SER A 96 28.91 7.76 1.43
CA SER A 96 27.59 8.31 1.11
C SER A 96 26.44 7.72 1.92
N GLN A 97 26.69 6.71 2.77
CA GLN A 97 25.65 5.97 3.47
C GLN A 97 24.74 6.92 4.27
N GLN A 98 23.56 7.16 3.71
CA GLN A 98 22.47 7.92 4.31
C GLN A 98 21.76 7.12 5.41
N GLU A 99 22.39 6.05 5.91
CA GLU A 99 21.83 5.18 6.93
C GLU A 99 21.50 6.00 8.18
N GLY A 100 20.25 5.86 8.64
CA GLY A 100 19.76 6.61 9.79
C GLY A 100 19.54 8.11 9.55
N ARG A 101 19.77 8.69 8.36
CA ARG A 101 19.39 10.09 8.09
C ARG A 101 17.90 10.30 8.29
N ALA A 102 17.07 9.42 7.73
CA ALA A 102 15.61 9.48 7.92
C ALA A 102 15.22 9.39 9.39
N LYS A 103 15.91 8.55 10.18
CA LYS A 103 15.67 8.40 11.62
C LYS A 103 16.04 9.68 12.39
N ARG A 104 17.23 10.25 12.14
CA ARG A 104 17.69 11.49 12.76
C ARG A 104 16.81 12.69 12.39
N THR A 105 16.41 12.79 11.12
CA THR A 105 15.47 13.83 10.69
C THR A 105 14.11 13.65 11.36
N ARG A 106 13.62 12.42 11.52
CA ARG A 106 12.38 12.14 12.26
C ARG A 106 12.49 12.53 13.74
N GLU A 107 13.56 12.17 14.42
CA GLU A 107 13.77 12.52 15.84
C GLU A 107 13.79 14.04 16.04
N VAL A 108 14.56 14.77 15.23
CA VAL A 108 14.64 16.24 15.30
C VAL A 108 13.30 16.89 14.99
N VAL A 109 12.55 16.37 14.01
CA VAL A 109 11.20 16.88 13.69
C VAL A 109 10.21 16.59 14.81
N VAL A 110 10.25 15.41 15.43
CA VAL A 110 9.38 15.07 16.57
C VAL A 110 9.67 15.99 17.77
N GLU A 111 10.95 16.23 18.08
CA GLU A 111 11.37 17.14 19.15
C GLU A 111 10.96 18.59 18.86
N GLN A 112 11.21 19.10 17.64
CA GLN A 112 10.88 20.48 17.27
C GLN A 112 9.38 20.72 17.12
N CYS A 113 8.63 19.73 16.65
CA CYS A 113 7.19 19.88 16.43
C CYS A 113 6.37 19.73 17.71
N GLY A 114 6.99 19.44 18.87
CA GLY A 114 6.33 19.53 20.17
C GLY A 114 4.98 18.82 20.21
N ARG A 115 4.87 17.67 19.55
CA ARG A 115 3.69 16.84 19.69
C ARG A 115 3.93 16.07 20.98
N ASP A 116 3.53 16.67 22.10
CA ASP A 116 3.19 15.91 23.29
C ASP A 116 2.19 14.86 22.81
N GLU A 117 2.66 13.65 22.47
CA GLU A 117 1.77 12.52 22.33
C GLU A 117 1.19 12.35 23.72
N PRO A 118 -0.09 12.70 23.94
CA PRO A 118 -0.68 12.52 25.25
C PRO A 118 -0.45 11.06 25.62
N GLU A 119 -0.03 10.81 26.87
CA GLU A 119 0.05 9.47 27.43
C GLU A 119 -1.18 8.68 26.94
N PRO A 120 -1.02 7.45 26.44
CA PRO A 120 -2.13 6.67 25.92
C PRO A 120 -3.10 6.44 27.08
N VAL A 121 -4.07 7.34 27.21
CA VAL A 121 -5.25 7.12 28.03
C VAL A 121 -5.82 5.83 27.52
N GLU A 122 -5.93 4.83 28.39
CA GLU A 122 -6.68 3.61 28.11
C GLU A 122 -8.08 4.04 27.69
N CYS A 123 -8.28 4.16 26.38
CA CYS A 123 -9.53 4.61 25.80
C CYS A 123 -10.44 3.39 25.76
N THR A 124 -10.82 2.92 26.94
CA THR A 124 -11.78 1.83 27.11
C THR A 124 -13.04 2.22 26.35
N ASP A 125 -13.49 1.36 25.44
CA ASP A 125 -14.69 1.61 24.67
C ASP A 125 -15.86 1.86 25.64
N PRO A 126 -16.64 2.96 25.48
CA PRO A 126 -17.71 3.26 26.42
C PRO A 126 -18.74 2.12 26.55
N ARG A 127 -18.85 1.28 25.52
CA ARG A 127 -19.72 0.10 25.50
C ARG A 127 -19.33 -0.95 26.54
N GLU A 128 -18.06 -1.08 26.89
CA GLU A 128 -17.58 -2.07 27.86
C GLU A 128 -18.03 -1.78 29.30
N LYS A 129 -18.41 -0.52 29.59
CA LYS A 129 -18.87 -0.12 30.93
C LYS A 129 -20.39 -0.16 31.09
N LEU A 130 -21.14 -0.52 30.04
CA LEU A 130 -22.59 -0.63 30.08
C LEU A 130 -23.01 -2.02 30.57
N THR A 131 -24.18 -2.09 31.21
CA THR A 131 -24.83 -3.38 31.49
C THR A 131 -25.22 -4.07 30.18
N GLN A 132 -25.44 -5.38 30.23
CA GLN A 132 -25.85 -6.16 29.06
C GLN A 132 -27.18 -5.66 28.46
N GLU A 133 -28.12 -5.22 29.30
CA GLU A 133 -29.41 -4.68 28.87
C GLU A 133 -29.25 -3.32 28.17
N GLU A 134 -28.47 -2.40 28.76
CA GLU A 134 -28.17 -1.10 28.15
C GLU A 134 -27.43 -1.26 26.83
N LEU A 135 -26.45 -2.17 26.77
CA LEU A 135 -25.71 -2.45 25.55
C LEU A 135 -26.61 -3.04 24.44
N ALA A 136 -27.54 -3.93 24.81
CA ALA A 136 -28.54 -4.44 23.86
C ALA A 136 -29.46 -3.32 23.35
N ALA A 137 -29.90 -2.42 24.23
CA ALA A 137 -30.72 -1.26 23.85
C ALA A 137 -29.94 -0.32 22.92
N VAL A 138 -28.70 0.05 23.27
CA VAL A 138 -27.83 0.90 22.46
C VAL A 138 -27.62 0.30 21.07
N ASN A 139 -27.29 -0.99 20.98
CA ASN A 139 -27.09 -1.65 19.69
C ASN A 139 -28.35 -1.66 18.83
N LYS A 140 -29.52 -1.87 19.44
CA LYS A 140 -30.82 -1.84 18.75
C LYS A 140 -31.14 -0.45 18.21
N GLN A 141 -30.90 0.59 18.99
CA GLN A 141 -31.14 1.97 18.56
C GLN A 141 -30.10 2.45 17.55
N ALA A 142 -28.83 2.06 17.70
CA ALA A 142 -27.79 2.37 16.73
C ALA A 142 -28.10 1.80 15.34
N MET A 143 -28.69 0.60 15.26
CA MET A 143 -29.21 0.06 14.00
C MET A 143 -30.29 0.97 13.41
N ARG A 144 -31.31 1.31 14.19
CA ARG A 144 -32.44 2.14 13.73
C ARG A 144 -31.98 3.50 13.21
N ILE A 145 -31.13 4.20 13.96
CA ILE A 145 -30.60 5.51 13.56
C ILE A 145 -29.78 5.39 12.27
N SER A 146 -28.95 4.35 12.16
CA SER A 146 -28.15 4.09 10.95
C SER A 146 -29.00 3.78 9.72
N ASP A 147 -30.15 3.13 9.91
CA ASP A 147 -31.08 2.82 8.82
C ASP A 147 -31.90 4.04 8.39
N GLU A 148 -32.22 4.92 9.35
CA GLU A 148 -32.99 6.16 9.14
C GLU A 148 -32.15 7.25 8.46
N VAL A 149 -30.95 7.53 8.95
CA VAL A 149 -30.09 8.60 8.42
C VAL A 149 -28.92 8.00 7.64
N LYS A 150 -29.00 8.10 6.30
CA LYS A 150 -27.97 7.60 5.39
C LYS A 150 -26.81 8.60 5.24
N GLY A 151 -25.61 8.12 4.90
CA GLY A 151 -24.47 8.97 4.51
C GLY A 151 -23.69 9.65 5.64
N GLY A 152 -24.11 9.47 6.90
CA GLY A 152 -23.41 9.99 8.08
C GLY A 152 -22.44 8.99 8.73
N TRP A 153 -22.44 8.94 10.06
CA TRP A 153 -21.65 7.99 10.84
C TRP A 153 -22.03 6.53 10.58
N SER A 154 -21.04 5.65 10.68
CA SER A 154 -21.29 4.21 10.66
C SER A 154 -22.05 3.77 11.91
N ARG A 155 -22.79 2.66 11.83
CA ARG A 155 -23.48 2.05 12.97
C ARG A 155 -22.60 1.90 14.20
N ALA A 156 -21.32 1.53 14.02
CA ALA A 156 -20.38 1.37 15.13
C ALA A 156 -20.07 2.71 15.83
N VAL A 157 -19.94 3.79 15.06
CA VAL A 157 -19.73 5.14 15.60
C VAL A 157 -20.98 5.64 16.30
N VAL A 158 -22.17 5.41 15.73
CA VAL A 158 -23.45 5.72 16.40
C VAL A 158 -23.57 4.96 17.72
N ALA A 159 -23.27 3.67 17.74
CA ALA A 159 -23.30 2.86 18.96
C ALA A 159 -22.29 3.36 20.02
N LYS A 160 -21.08 3.76 19.59
CA LYS A 160 -20.08 4.35 20.48
C LYS A 160 -20.58 5.66 21.10
N GLN A 161 -21.13 6.57 20.30
CA GLN A 161 -21.66 7.85 20.77
C GLN A 161 -22.85 7.69 21.73
N LEU A 162 -23.78 6.79 21.41
CA LEU A 162 -24.88 6.43 22.29
C LEU A 162 -24.39 5.88 23.63
N ALA A 163 -23.43 4.94 23.59
CA ALA A 163 -22.87 4.36 24.79
C ALA A 163 -22.15 5.39 25.66
N GLU A 164 -21.45 6.34 25.04
CA GLU A 164 -20.78 7.43 25.73
C GLU A 164 -21.77 8.34 26.48
N LYS A 165 -22.93 8.63 25.88
CA LYS A 165 -23.99 9.44 26.51
C LYS A 165 -24.68 8.68 27.64
N VAL A 166 -25.03 7.41 27.43
CA VAL A 166 -25.66 6.56 28.46
C VAL A 166 -24.71 6.37 29.64
N GLN A 167 -23.42 6.14 29.39
CA GLN A 167 -22.39 6.06 30.43
C GLN A 167 -22.29 7.34 31.28
N ARG A 168 -22.52 8.51 30.68
CA ARG A 168 -22.60 9.79 31.41
C ARG A 168 -23.90 9.98 32.21
N GLY A 169 -24.75 8.95 32.28
CA GLY A 169 -26.01 8.97 33.02
C GLY A 169 -27.18 9.58 32.23
N ARG A 170 -27.07 9.71 30.90
CA ARG A 170 -28.23 10.09 30.07
C ARG A 170 -29.19 8.91 29.93
N ASP A 171 -30.48 9.20 30.00
CA ASP A 171 -31.51 8.24 29.60
C ASP A 171 -31.33 7.84 28.12
N VAL A 172 -31.58 6.57 27.80
CA VAL A 172 -31.37 6.00 26.45
C VAL A 172 -32.19 6.77 25.40
N THR A 173 -33.43 7.14 25.70
CA THR A 173 -34.28 7.85 24.73
C THR A 173 -33.75 9.25 24.42
N LYS A 174 -33.30 9.96 25.47
CA LYS A 174 -32.66 11.27 25.32
C LYS A 174 -31.35 11.18 24.56
N ALA A 175 -30.53 10.17 24.88
CA ALA A 175 -29.28 9.93 24.17
C ALA A 175 -29.53 9.70 22.67
N VAL A 176 -30.56 8.92 22.32
CA VAL A 176 -30.97 8.66 20.94
C VAL A 176 -31.35 9.93 20.20
N LEU A 177 -32.22 10.77 20.77
CA LEU A 177 -32.62 12.03 20.16
C LEU A 177 -31.42 12.96 19.95
N GLU A 178 -30.59 13.15 20.98
CA GLU A 178 -29.37 13.98 20.88
C GLU A 178 -28.41 13.43 19.79
N THR A 179 -28.22 12.11 19.70
CA THR A 179 -27.36 11.54 18.64
C THR A 179 -27.94 11.67 17.24
N LEU A 180 -29.26 11.63 17.10
CA LEU A 180 -29.94 11.76 15.81
C LEU A 180 -29.82 13.20 15.29
N GLU A 181 -30.01 14.19 16.16
CA GLU A 181 -29.79 15.61 15.83
C GLU A 181 -28.34 15.88 15.43
N GLU A 182 -27.38 15.34 16.19
CA GLU A 182 -25.95 15.43 15.85
C GLU A 182 -25.65 14.77 14.51
N LEU A 183 -26.20 13.58 14.26
CA LEU A 183 -26.00 12.85 13.02
C LEU A 183 -26.53 13.60 11.80
N LYS A 184 -27.71 14.25 11.92
CA LYS A 184 -28.26 15.11 10.86
C LYS A 184 -27.38 16.33 10.59
N ALA A 185 -26.63 16.80 11.57
CA ALA A 185 -25.67 17.89 11.44
C ALA A 185 -24.29 17.44 10.88
N VAL A 186 -24.03 16.14 10.75
CA VAL A 186 -22.77 15.64 10.19
C VAL A 186 -22.71 15.94 8.69
N PRO A 187 -21.60 16.50 8.19
CA PRO A 187 -21.40 16.69 6.76
C PRO A 187 -21.55 15.37 5.99
N GLY A 188 -22.42 15.38 4.97
CA GLY A 188 -22.70 14.22 4.13
C GLY A 188 -23.85 13.33 4.60
N ALA A 189 -24.39 13.53 5.81
CA ALA A 189 -25.63 12.91 6.23
C ALA A 189 -26.79 13.41 5.34
N ILE A 190 -27.56 12.47 4.80
CA ILE A 190 -28.74 12.76 3.99
C ILE A 190 -29.86 13.12 4.95
N VAL A 191 -30.25 14.39 4.90
CA VAL A 191 -31.28 14.96 5.75
C VAL A 191 -32.60 14.95 4.97
N PRO A 192 -33.71 14.48 5.57
CA PRO A 192 -35.04 14.63 4.99
C PRO A 192 -35.35 16.10 4.70
N VAL A 193 -35.99 16.37 3.56
CA VAL A 193 -36.25 17.74 3.09
C VAL A 193 -37.02 18.57 4.12
N ALA A 194 -37.96 17.97 4.85
CA ALA A 194 -38.72 18.65 5.91
C ALA A 194 -37.87 19.09 7.10
N ASP A 195 -36.79 18.38 7.41
CA ASP A 195 -35.92 18.62 8.57
C ASP A 195 -34.80 19.64 8.28
N VAL A 196 -34.55 19.96 7.01
CA VAL A 196 -33.52 20.92 6.57
C VAL A 196 -33.52 22.25 7.35
N PRO A 197 -34.68 22.87 7.66
CA PRO A 197 -34.73 24.11 8.43
C PRO A 197 -34.14 23.97 9.84
N ASP A 198 -34.35 22.82 10.48
CA ASP A 198 -34.04 22.59 11.89
C ASP A 198 -32.58 22.16 12.14
N VAL A 199 -31.86 21.71 11.10
CA VAL A 199 -30.46 21.28 11.26
C VAL A 199 -29.56 22.49 11.62
N PRO A 200 -28.77 22.46 12.70
CA PRO A 200 -28.01 23.63 13.17
C PRO A 200 -26.70 23.90 12.40
N VAL A 201 -26.62 23.57 11.11
CA VAL A 201 -25.44 23.82 10.24
C VAL A 201 -25.80 24.68 9.04
N GLY A 202 -24.81 25.29 8.38
CA GLY A 202 -25.03 26.15 7.21
C GLY A 202 -25.25 25.39 5.90
N GLU A 203 -24.79 24.14 5.81
CA GLU A 203 -24.81 23.33 4.60
C GLU A 203 -25.38 21.94 4.89
N VAL A 204 -26.22 21.44 3.99
CA VAL A 204 -26.91 20.15 4.16
C VAL A 204 -26.72 19.26 2.94
N THR A 205 -26.90 17.95 3.13
CA THR A 205 -27.03 17.00 2.02
C THR A 205 -28.48 16.53 1.95
N VAL A 206 -29.11 16.66 0.79
CA VAL A 206 -30.49 16.23 0.56
C VAL A 206 -30.55 15.31 -0.65
N GLU A 207 -31.47 14.35 -0.62
CA GLU A 207 -31.77 13.45 -1.72
C GLU A 207 -33.26 13.52 -2.01
N GLY A 208 -33.63 13.61 -3.27
CA GLY A 208 -35.03 13.74 -3.68
C GLY A 208 -35.18 13.84 -5.19
N THR A 209 -36.44 13.88 -5.63
CA THR A 209 -36.80 14.02 -7.05
C THR A 209 -37.07 15.48 -7.38
N ILE A 210 -36.61 15.93 -8.55
CA ILE A 210 -36.92 17.26 -9.06
C ILE A 210 -38.39 17.30 -9.51
N GLU A 211 -39.24 18.04 -8.79
CA GLU A 211 -40.68 18.11 -9.06
C GLU A 211 -41.00 19.16 -10.13
N THR A 212 -40.33 20.31 -10.08
CA THR A 212 -40.61 21.44 -10.98
C THR A 212 -39.36 22.28 -11.17
N LEU A 213 -39.09 22.67 -12.41
CA LEU A 213 -38.09 23.67 -12.79
C LEU A 213 -38.79 24.92 -13.31
N TRP A 214 -38.33 26.08 -12.89
CA TRP A 214 -38.83 27.37 -13.38
C TRP A 214 -37.80 28.07 -14.24
N GLU A 215 -38.30 28.92 -15.13
CA GLU A 215 -37.45 29.82 -15.92
C GLU A 215 -36.67 30.76 -14.98
N PRO A 216 -35.33 30.82 -15.08
CA PRO A 216 -34.52 31.71 -14.27
C PRO A 216 -34.90 33.18 -14.46
N SER A 217 -35.13 33.91 -13.36
CA SER A 217 -35.48 35.33 -13.41
C SER A 217 -34.30 36.26 -13.73
N SER A 218 -33.07 35.75 -13.74
CA SER A 218 -31.87 36.51 -14.10
C SER A 218 -30.77 35.57 -14.63
N SER A 219 -29.88 36.11 -15.46
CA SER A 219 -28.74 35.35 -16.02
C SER A 219 -27.70 34.91 -15.00
N SER A 220 -27.82 35.35 -13.74
CA SER A 220 -26.96 34.87 -12.65
C SER A 220 -27.43 33.53 -12.07
N ILE A 221 -28.66 33.12 -12.37
CA ILE A 221 -29.26 31.86 -11.92
C ILE A 221 -29.19 30.87 -13.07
N GLN A 222 -28.54 29.73 -12.84
CA GLN A 222 -28.48 28.63 -13.81
C GLN A 222 -29.81 27.89 -13.85
N GLN A 223 -30.30 27.49 -12.67
CA GLN A 223 -31.55 26.76 -12.51
C GLN A 223 -32.20 27.11 -11.17
N VAL A 224 -33.52 27.07 -11.13
CA VAL A 224 -34.29 27.22 -9.89
C VAL A 224 -35.49 26.29 -9.96
N GLY A 225 -35.79 25.61 -8.87
CA GLY A 225 -36.82 24.58 -8.87
C GLY A 225 -37.21 24.10 -7.49
N LEU A 226 -38.04 23.05 -7.47
CA LEU A 226 -38.43 22.29 -6.30
C LEU A 226 -37.79 20.92 -6.35
N ILE A 227 -37.19 20.53 -5.22
CA ILE A 227 -36.82 19.15 -4.94
C ILE A 227 -37.73 18.65 -3.83
N ALA A 228 -38.22 17.42 -3.98
CA ALA A 228 -39.13 16.78 -3.05
C ALA A 228 -38.66 15.37 -2.68
N ASP A 229 -38.91 14.98 -1.45
CA ASP A 229 -38.81 13.60 -0.97
C ASP A 229 -40.12 13.22 -0.26
N ASP A 230 -40.16 12.03 0.36
CA ASP A 230 -41.34 11.56 1.10
C ASP A 230 -41.71 12.45 2.31
N SER A 231 -40.77 13.27 2.81
CA SER A 231 -40.96 14.15 3.96
C SER A 231 -41.52 15.52 3.58
N GLY A 232 -41.19 16.03 2.40
CA GLY A 232 -41.64 17.33 1.96
C GLY A 232 -40.94 17.86 0.72
N LYS A 233 -41.03 19.18 0.51
CA LYS A 233 -40.44 19.85 -0.64
C LYS A 233 -39.76 21.15 -0.24
N ILE A 234 -38.67 21.46 -0.93
CA ILE A 234 -37.89 22.69 -0.70
C ILE A 234 -37.47 23.30 -2.02
N LYS A 235 -37.43 24.64 -2.05
CA LYS A 235 -36.89 25.38 -3.19
C LYS A 235 -35.38 25.25 -3.21
N PHE A 236 -34.82 24.93 -4.38
CA PHE A 236 -33.39 25.03 -4.63
C PHE A 236 -33.07 26.10 -5.68
N THR A 237 -31.87 26.67 -5.59
CA THR A 237 -31.34 27.60 -6.58
C THR A 237 -29.90 27.22 -6.91
N CYS A 238 -29.63 27.00 -8.19
CA CYS A 238 -28.28 26.82 -8.70
C CYS A 238 -27.79 28.11 -9.36
N TRP A 239 -26.62 28.58 -8.96
CA TRP A 239 -26.02 29.80 -9.51
C TRP A 239 -25.20 29.51 -10.76
N GLU A 240 -25.26 30.40 -11.75
CA GLU A 240 -24.51 30.26 -13.01
C GLU A 240 -23.00 30.12 -12.79
N LYS A 241 -22.46 30.91 -11.85
CA LYS A 241 -21.05 30.85 -11.47
C LYS A 241 -20.62 29.52 -10.84
N SER A 242 -21.56 28.73 -10.32
CA SER A 242 -21.28 27.42 -9.75
C SER A 242 -20.98 26.37 -10.82
N GLN A 243 -21.39 26.58 -12.08
CA GLN A 243 -21.16 25.67 -13.21
C GLN A 243 -21.54 24.21 -12.90
N GLN A 244 -22.65 24.02 -12.19
CA GLN A 244 -23.10 22.68 -11.81
C GLN A 244 -23.71 21.94 -13.01
N THR A 245 -23.81 20.62 -12.89
CA THR A 245 -24.50 19.78 -13.88
C THR A 245 -25.99 20.08 -13.88
N VAL A 246 -26.59 20.16 -15.08
CA VAL A 246 -28.01 20.45 -15.25
C VAL A 246 -28.87 19.27 -14.79
N VAL A 247 -29.88 19.56 -13.97
CA VAL A 247 -30.90 18.60 -13.54
C VAL A 247 -32.15 18.69 -14.42
N GLN A 248 -32.91 17.60 -14.52
CA GLN A 248 -34.18 17.53 -15.25
C GLN A 248 -35.35 17.26 -14.31
N GLU A 249 -36.56 17.66 -14.71
CA GLU A 249 -37.78 17.30 -13.99
C GLU A 249 -37.99 15.78 -14.01
N GLY A 250 -38.49 15.24 -12.90
CA GLY A 250 -38.67 13.80 -12.68
C GLY A 250 -37.38 13.06 -12.31
N GLU A 251 -36.24 13.73 -12.25
CA GLU A 251 -34.95 13.10 -11.96
C GLU A 251 -34.68 12.99 -10.46
N THR A 252 -34.27 11.81 -10.00
CA THR A 252 -33.76 11.61 -8.64
C THR A 252 -32.31 12.11 -8.55
N VAL A 253 -32.07 13.07 -7.65
CA VAL A 253 -30.76 13.69 -7.44
C VAL A 253 -30.40 13.73 -5.96
N ARG A 254 -29.10 13.76 -5.68
CA ARG A 254 -28.56 14.06 -4.35
C ARG A 254 -27.69 15.31 -4.41
N PHE A 255 -28.11 16.33 -3.68
CA PHE A 255 -27.36 17.58 -3.52
C PHE A 255 -26.49 17.49 -2.27
N ARG A 256 -25.18 17.44 -2.45
CA ARG A 256 -24.21 17.50 -1.35
C ARG A 256 -23.75 18.92 -1.09
N ALA A 257 -23.57 19.24 0.19
CA ALA A 257 -23.11 20.56 0.66
C ALA A 257 -23.92 21.72 0.05
N ALA A 258 -25.24 21.58 0.04
CA ALA A 258 -26.15 22.63 -0.41
C ALA A 258 -26.27 23.68 0.70
N ALA A 259 -25.98 24.95 0.39
CA ALA A 259 -25.99 26.04 1.35
C ALA A 259 -27.43 26.43 1.69
N LYS A 260 -27.76 26.53 2.97
CA LYS A 260 -29.07 26.99 3.41
C LYS A 260 -29.20 28.49 3.29
N ASN A 261 -30.37 28.94 2.87
CA ASN A 261 -30.73 30.34 2.76
C ASN A 261 -32.13 30.58 3.33
N TRP A 262 -32.31 31.71 4.00
CA TRP A 262 -33.54 32.08 4.67
C TRP A 262 -34.09 33.37 4.07
N TYR A 263 -35.33 33.34 3.63
CA TYR A 263 -36.04 34.51 3.12
C TYR A 263 -37.48 34.52 3.64
N GLU A 264 -37.88 35.59 4.32
CA GLU A 264 -39.22 35.75 4.92
C GLU A 264 -39.69 34.53 5.73
N GLY A 265 -38.78 33.96 6.53
CA GLY A 265 -39.06 32.78 7.37
C GLY A 265 -39.14 31.45 6.62
N ARG A 266 -38.90 31.43 5.30
CA ARG A 266 -38.84 30.19 4.51
C ARG A 266 -37.39 29.79 4.24
N CYS A 267 -37.08 28.54 4.55
CA CYS A 267 -35.79 27.94 4.20
C CYS A 267 -35.78 27.52 2.73
N SER A 268 -34.65 27.73 2.08
CA SER A 268 -34.34 27.27 0.73
C SER A 268 -32.89 26.82 0.69
N ILE A 269 -32.52 26.03 -0.31
CA ILE A 269 -31.14 25.57 -0.49
C ILE A 269 -30.53 26.16 -1.77
N ALA A 270 -29.23 26.40 -1.75
CA ALA A 270 -28.49 26.96 -2.86
C ALA A 270 -27.27 26.09 -3.19
N LEU A 271 -27.09 25.81 -4.49
CA LEU A 271 -25.93 25.08 -4.98
C LEU A 271 -24.83 26.06 -5.36
N THR A 272 -23.71 25.97 -4.65
CA THR A 272 -22.52 26.81 -4.83
C THR A 272 -21.43 26.02 -5.56
N GLY A 273 -20.27 26.62 -5.82
CA GLY A 273 -19.12 25.90 -6.40
C GLY A 273 -18.55 24.79 -5.51
N TRP A 274 -18.87 24.78 -4.21
CA TRP A 274 -18.49 23.73 -3.27
C TRP A 274 -19.51 22.59 -3.19
N SER A 275 -20.72 22.83 -3.68
CA SER A 275 -21.77 21.82 -3.73
C SER A 275 -21.48 20.80 -4.83
N ARG A 276 -22.05 19.60 -4.70
CA ARG A 276 -21.97 18.57 -5.73
C ARG A 276 -23.34 17.95 -5.97
N ILE A 277 -23.70 17.78 -7.23
CA ILE A 277 -24.88 17.03 -7.64
C ILE A 277 -24.46 15.60 -7.96
N GLU A 278 -25.08 14.63 -7.31
CA GLU A 278 -24.96 13.21 -7.65
C GLU A 278 -26.28 12.73 -8.25
N PHE A 279 -26.19 11.86 -9.25
CA PHE A 279 -27.32 11.29 -9.94
C PHE A 279 -27.32 9.77 -9.70
N PRO A 280 -28.07 9.26 -8.72
CA PRO A 280 -28.11 7.83 -8.41
C PRO A 280 -28.57 6.95 -9.60
N GLU A 281 -29.37 7.54 -10.49
CA GLU A 281 -29.97 6.84 -11.64
C GLU A 281 -29.22 7.07 -12.96
N ARG A 282 -28.67 8.28 -13.21
CA ARG A 282 -27.84 8.53 -14.41
C ARG A 282 -26.52 7.79 -14.28
N GLY A 283 -26.36 6.71 -15.02
CA GLY A 283 -25.15 5.87 -14.98
C GLY A 283 -25.43 4.37 -14.89
N ARG A 284 -26.70 3.96 -14.78
CA ARG A 284 -27.12 2.56 -14.96
C ARG A 284 -27.26 2.18 -16.44
N TRP A 285 -26.25 2.47 -17.24
CA TRP A 285 -26.22 2.12 -18.66
C TRP A 285 -25.77 0.66 -18.92
N TRP A 286 -25.68 -0.15 -17.86
CA TRP A 286 -25.19 -1.54 -17.89
C TRP A 286 -26.24 -2.58 -17.48
N GLU A 287 -27.51 -2.19 -17.29
CA GLU A 287 -28.60 -3.10 -16.89
C GLU A 287 -29.55 -3.47 -18.05
N GLU A 288 -29.17 -3.18 -19.31
CA GLU A 288 -29.86 -3.64 -20.53
C GLU A 288 -29.14 -4.80 -21.24
#